data_AF-A0A3D9I477-F1
#
_entry.id   AF-A0A3D9I477-F1
#
_cell.length_a   1.000
_cell.length_b   1.000
_cell.length_c   1.000
_cell.angle_alpha   90.00
_cell.angle_beta   90.00
_cell.angle_gamma   90.00
#
_symmetry.space_group_name_H-M   'P 1'
#
loop_
_entity.id
_entity.type
_entity.pdbx_description
1 polymer ?
#
loop_
_entity_poly.entity_id
_entity_poly.type
_entity_poly.pdbx_seq_one_letter_code
_entity_poly.pdbx_strand_id
1 'polypeptide(L)'
;MNDAIQMSEELEHAYEKWMGRLRSASKGERKRKLSSEDNYAERLFISQVWWPAFGHFTCLHAEHEVKDFKDGRRYLDFTYVTQGFKICIEIDGFGPHWRDINNDKFSDNLMRQNHLVIDGWFVIRFSYRDILEKPRVCQQIIHQLLGVLGIQQAINQINLTLTEQAIINLASTTPDPITPIFITRTLNLHRTTVFKHIKSLVEKELLLPMRSNVKRVCSYRLNKALLLDFRITR
;
A
#
# COMPACT_ATOMS: atom_id res chain seq x y z
N MET A 1 7.46 33.45 10.13
CA MET A 1 8.27 33.52 8.90
C MET A 1 7.66 32.53 7.94
N ASN A 2 6.98 33.02 6.91
CA ASN A 2 6.36 32.19 5.89
C ASN A 2 7.45 31.97 4.84
N ASP A 3 8.33 30.99 5.08
CA ASP A 3 9.31 30.61 4.07
C ASP A 3 8.52 30.00 2.91
N ALA A 4 8.46 30.74 1.80
CA ALA A 4 7.82 30.27 0.59
C ALA A 4 8.48 28.96 0.18
N ILE A 5 7.67 27.92 0.04
CA ILE A 5 8.13 26.61 -0.43
C ILE A 5 8.70 26.79 -1.83
N GLN A 6 10.02 26.76 -1.95
CA GLN A 6 10.69 26.91 -3.23
C GLN A 6 10.64 25.57 -3.98
N MET A 7 9.75 25.50 -4.98
CA MET A 7 9.62 24.36 -5.88
C MET A 7 10.58 24.53 -7.06
N SER A 8 11.14 23.44 -7.59
CA SER A 8 11.86 23.52 -8.87
C SER A 8 10.88 23.84 -10.01
N GLU A 9 11.36 24.44 -11.10
CA GLU A 9 10.53 24.74 -12.28
C GLU A 9 9.83 23.48 -12.83
N GLU A 10 10.53 22.35 -12.83
CA GLU A 10 9.99 21.06 -13.24
C GLU A 10 8.81 20.63 -12.36
N LEU A 11 8.98 20.72 -11.03
CA LEU A 11 7.94 20.40 -10.06
C LEU A 11 6.75 21.35 -10.20
N GLU A 12 6.98 22.65 -10.33
CA GLU A 12 5.91 23.64 -10.47
C GLU A 12 5.06 23.37 -11.72
N HIS A 13 5.72 23.10 -12.86
CA HIS A 13 5.02 22.73 -14.09
C HIS A 13 4.21 21.43 -13.94
N ALA A 14 4.83 20.39 -13.36
CA ALA A 14 4.17 19.10 -13.16
C ALA A 14 2.98 19.22 -12.18
N TYR A 15 3.12 20.05 -11.14
CA TYR A 15 2.10 20.31 -10.13
C TYR A 15 0.90 21.02 -10.75
N GLU A 16 1.11 22.10 -11.53
CA GLU A 16 0.01 22.80 -12.19
C GLU A 16 -0.74 21.91 -13.18
N LYS A 17 -0.02 21.09 -13.94
CA LYS A 17 -0.64 20.10 -14.83
C LYS A 17 -1.44 19.05 -14.06
N TRP A 18 -0.95 18.59 -12.91
CA TRP A 18 -1.66 17.63 -12.06
C TRP A 18 -2.90 18.25 -11.41
N MET A 19 -2.78 19.43 -10.80
CA MET A 19 -3.90 20.15 -10.20
C MET A 19 -4.95 20.57 -11.22
N GLY A 20 -4.54 21.01 -12.41
CA GLY A 20 -5.45 21.32 -13.52
C GLY A 20 -6.32 20.11 -13.91
N ARG A 21 -5.72 18.90 -13.98
CA ARG A 21 -6.46 17.66 -14.23
C ARG A 21 -7.44 17.34 -13.09
N LEU A 22 -6.99 17.41 -11.83
CA LEU A 22 -7.84 17.12 -10.67
C LEU A 22 -9.04 18.09 -10.59
N ARG A 23 -8.82 19.39 -10.78
CA ARG A 23 -9.88 20.41 -10.78
C ARG A 23 -10.89 20.21 -11.90
N SER A 24 -10.43 19.84 -13.09
CA SER A 24 -11.30 19.60 -14.26
C SER A 24 -12.15 18.34 -14.10
N ALA A 25 -11.61 17.30 -13.46
CA ALA A 25 -12.32 16.06 -13.17
C ALA A 25 -13.25 16.14 -11.95
N SER A 26 -13.14 17.20 -11.14
CA SER A 26 -13.88 17.36 -9.88
C SER A 26 -15.08 18.30 -10.00
N LYS A 27 -16.09 18.09 -9.15
CA LYS A 27 -17.28 18.94 -9.03
C LYS A 27 -17.60 19.23 -7.56
N GLY A 28 -18.45 20.23 -7.31
CA GLY A 28 -18.93 20.56 -5.98
C GLY A 28 -17.82 20.86 -4.98
N GLU A 29 -17.95 20.30 -3.77
CA GLU A 29 -17.08 20.58 -2.64
C GLU A 29 -15.62 20.15 -2.88
N ARG A 30 -15.40 19.05 -3.60
CA ARG A 30 -14.04 18.64 -4.02
C ARG A 30 -13.33 19.72 -4.81
N LYS A 31 -14.02 20.29 -5.80
CA LYS A 31 -13.45 21.33 -6.67
C LYS A 31 -13.17 22.60 -5.86
N ARG A 32 -14.04 22.95 -4.91
CA ARG A 32 -13.83 24.08 -4.00
C ARG A 32 -12.56 23.90 -3.18
N LYS A 33 -12.34 22.72 -2.59
CA LYS A 33 -11.14 22.40 -1.80
C LYS A 33 -9.85 22.44 -2.62
N LEU A 34 -9.85 21.83 -3.82
CA LEU A 34 -8.71 21.86 -4.75
C LEU A 34 -8.38 23.26 -5.31
N SER A 35 -9.29 24.22 -5.16
CA SER A 35 -9.12 25.61 -5.58
C SER A 35 -8.83 26.55 -4.40
N SER A 36 -8.71 26.03 -3.18
CA SER A 36 -8.40 26.83 -2.00
C SER A 36 -6.93 27.26 -1.99
N GLU A 37 -6.70 28.51 -1.58
CA GLU A 37 -5.34 29.08 -1.46
C GLU A 37 -4.62 28.59 -0.19
N ASP A 38 -5.33 27.97 0.76
CA ASP A 38 -4.82 27.52 2.07
C ASP A 38 -4.14 26.14 2.03
N ASN A 39 -3.80 25.63 0.85
CA ASN A 39 -3.23 24.29 0.67
C ASN A 39 -1.72 24.22 1.01
N TYR A 40 -1.26 24.97 2.02
CA TYR A 40 0.15 25.03 2.40
C TYR A 40 0.70 23.64 2.81
N ALA A 41 -0.04 22.90 3.64
CA ALA A 41 0.36 21.55 4.06
C ALA A 41 0.43 20.58 2.87
N GLU A 42 -0.51 20.69 1.92
CA GLU A 42 -0.52 19.93 0.68
C GLU A 42 0.76 20.20 -0.15
N ARG A 43 1.05 21.49 -0.38
CA ARG A 43 2.26 21.91 -1.12
C ARG A 43 3.54 21.48 -0.42
N LEU A 44 3.57 21.53 0.92
CA LEU A 44 4.73 21.10 1.71
C LEU A 44 4.97 19.60 1.54
N PHE A 45 3.92 18.77 1.63
CA PHE A 45 4.04 17.34 1.37
C PHE A 45 4.49 17.04 -0.05
N ILE A 46 3.90 17.71 -1.05
CA ILE A 46 4.27 17.51 -2.45
C ILE A 46 5.75 17.83 -2.67
N SER A 47 6.21 19.00 -2.21
CA SER A 47 7.57 19.48 -2.46
C SER A 47 8.64 18.77 -1.63
N GLN A 48 8.34 18.42 -0.38
CA GLN A 48 9.33 17.84 0.54
C GLN A 48 9.31 16.32 0.58
N VAL A 49 8.18 15.68 0.27
CA VAL A 49 7.99 14.24 0.45
C VAL A 49 7.69 13.56 -0.88
N TRP A 50 6.56 13.87 -1.52
CA TRP A 50 6.11 13.09 -2.67
C TRP A 50 7.01 13.25 -3.90
N TRP A 51 7.28 14.49 -4.31
CA TRP A 51 8.08 14.75 -5.51
C TRP A 51 9.51 14.25 -5.39
N PRO A 52 10.25 14.50 -4.28
CA PRO A 52 11.59 13.93 -4.13
C PRO A 52 11.64 12.40 -4.10
N ALA A 53 10.56 11.74 -3.66
CA ALA A 53 10.47 10.28 -3.63
C ALA A 53 10.17 9.65 -5.00
N PHE A 54 9.31 10.27 -5.81
CA PHE A 54 8.75 9.62 -7.01
C PHE A 54 8.98 10.38 -8.33
N GLY A 55 9.17 11.70 -8.28
CA GLY A 55 9.32 12.54 -9.49
C GLY A 55 8.09 12.57 -10.42
N HIS A 56 6.93 12.08 -9.96
CA HIS A 56 5.70 12.05 -10.75
C HIS A 56 4.44 11.99 -9.87
N PHE A 57 3.28 12.32 -10.44
CA PHE A 57 1.97 12.26 -9.74
C PHE A 57 1.07 11.11 -10.22
N THR A 58 1.62 10.11 -10.89
CA THR A 58 0.87 8.93 -11.33
C THR A 58 0.19 8.24 -10.14
N CYS A 59 -1.09 7.91 -10.28
CA CYS A 59 -1.95 7.30 -9.25
C CYS A 59 -2.18 8.13 -7.97
N LEU A 60 -1.58 9.32 -7.85
CA LEU A 60 -1.80 10.23 -6.72
C LEU A 60 -2.99 11.16 -7.00
N HIS A 61 -3.89 11.29 -6.03
CA HIS A 61 -5.00 12.23 -6.06
C HIS A 61 -5.08 13.01 -4.74
N ALA A 62 -5.24 14.34 -4.83
CA ALA A 62 -5.58 15.17 -3.69
C ALA A 62 -7.09 15.28 -3.49
N GLU A 63 -7.48 15.58 -2.25
CA GLU A 63 -8.86 15.84 -1.82
C GLU A 63 -9.82 14.77 -2.35
N HIS A 64 -9.47 13.50 -2.21
CA HIS A 64 -10.21 12.40 -2.82
C HIS A 64 -11.55 12.20 -2.10
N GLU A 65 -12.66 12.28 -2.83
CA GLU A 65 -14.00 12.09 -2.29
C GLU A 65 -14.29 10.61 -2.02
N VAL A 66 -14.56 10.25 -0.77
CA VAL A 66 -15.02 8.93 -0.35
C VAL A 66 -16.41 9.02 0.26
N LYS A 67 -17.22 7.98 0.06
CA LYS A 67 -18.52 7.84 0.70
C LYS A 67 -18.30 7.34 2.13
N ASP A 68 -18.84 8.05 3.12
CA ASP A 68 -18.85 7.61 4.51
C ASP A 68 -20.00 6.63 4.75
N PHE A 69 -19.87 5.80 5.79
CA PHE A 69 -20.86 4.84 6.25
C PHE A 69 -22.20 5.47 6.67
N LYS A 70 -22.21 6.78 6.96
CA LYS A 70 -23.40 7.58 7.31
C LYS A 70 -23.97 8.40 6.13
N ASP A 71 -23.74 7.97 4.88
CA ASP A 71 -24.13 8.69 3.65
C ASP A 71 -23.52 10.11 3.49
N GLY A 72 -22.50 10.43 4.31
CA GLY A 72 -21.72 11.65 4.19
C GLY A 72 -20.68 11.59 3.07
N ARG A 73 -20.25 12.76 2.59
CA ARG A 73 -19.07 12.89 1.72
C ARG A 73 -17.89 13.32 2.57
N ARG A 74 -16.78 12.58 2.47
CA ARG A 74 -15.52 12.94 3.14
C ARG A 74 -14.43 13.09 2.09
N TYR A 75 -13.45 13.92 2.39
CA TYR A 75 -12.33 14.24 1.52
C TYR A 75 -11.05 13.82 2.22
N LEU A 76 -10.27 12.97 1.57
CA LEU A 76 -8.97 12.51 2.04
C LEU A 76 -7.89 13.41 1.45
N ASP A 77 -6.95 13.88 2.28
CA ASP A 77 -5.90 14.83 1.84
C ASP A 77 -5.19 14.33 0.59
N PHE A 78 -4.67 13.10 0.65
CA PHE A 78 -4.09 12.40 -0.48
C PHE A 78 -4.50 10.94 -0.52
N THR A 79 -4.58 10.43 -1.74
CA THR A 79 -4.78 9.01 -1.99
C THR A 79 -3.86 8.53 -3.09
N TYR A 80 -3.37 7.30 -2.95
CA TYR A 80 -2.67 6.58 -4.00
C TYR A 80 -3.48 5.33 -4.36
N VAL A 81 -4.06 5.31 -5.56
CA VAL A 81 -4.99 4.27 -5.98
C VAL A 81 -4.46 3.55 -7.22
N THR A 82 -4.28 2.25 -7.10
CA THR A 82 -3.94 1.35 -8.21
C THR A 82 -5.06 0.34 -8.43
N GLN A 83 -4.91 -0.56 -9.39
CA GLN A 83 -5.85 -1.68 -9.57
C GLN A 83 -5.82 -2.69 -8.40
N GLY A 84 -4.75 -2.74 -7.61
CA GLY A 84 -4.55 -3.77 -6.59
C GLY A 84 -4.73 -3.30 -5.15
N PHE A 85 -4.49 -2.02 -4.89
CA PHE A 85 -4.57 -1.47 -3.53
C PHE A 85 -4.87 0.03 -3.56
N LYS A 86 -5.32 0.54 -2.41
CA LYS A 86 -5.62 1.95 -2.20
C LYS A 86 -5.02 2.41 -0.89
N ILE A 87 -4.30 3.53 -0.93
CA ILE A 87 -3.63 4.14 0.21
C ILE A 87 -4.26 5.50 0.47
N CYS A 88 -4.56 5.78 1.72
CA CYS A 88 -4.95 7.09 2.23
C CYS A 88 -3.75 7.67 2.98
N ILE A 89 -3.35 8.88 2.63
CA ILE A 89 -2.25 9.61 3.24
C ILE A 89 -2.83 10.91 3.80
N GLU A 90 -2.77 11.05 5.12
CA GLU A 90 -3.33 12.21 5.84
C GLU A 90 -2.21 13.04 6.45
N ILE A 91 -2.39 14.37 6.44
CA ILE A 91 -1.44 15.33 7.00
C ILE A 91 -2.07 16.01 8.20
N ASP A 92 -1.63 15.61 9.38
CA ASP A 92 -2.16 16.10 10.64
C ASP A 92 -1.42 17.35 11.08
N GLY A 93 -2.07 18.50 10.95
CA GLY A 93 -1.61 19.74 11.57
C GLY A 93 -1.65 19.62 13.10
N PHE A 94 -0.55 19.94 13.79
CA PHE A 94 -0.55 20.13 15.24
C PHE A 94 -0.65 21.62 15.56
N GLY A 95 -1.87 22.11 15.78
CA GLY A 95 -2.15 23.48 16.20
C GLY A 95 -2.89 23.54 17.55
N PRO A 96 -3.17 24.74 18.09
CA PRO A 96 -4.04 24.91 19.27
C PRO A 96 -5.41 24.23 19.11
N HIS A 97 -5.84 23.99 17.87
CA HIS A 97 -7.01 23.18 17.54
C HIS A 97 -7.00 21.75 18.09
N TRP A 98 -5.87 21.10 18.40
CA TRP A 98 -5.92 19.80 19.11
C TRP A 98 -6.21 19.95 20.61
N ARG A 99 -5.92 21.12 21.20
CA ARG A 99 -6.39 21.46 22.56
C ARG A 99 -7.89 21.80 22.56
N ASP A 100 -8.38 22.36 21.46
CA ASP A 100 -9.78 22.78 21.27
C ASP A 100 -10.62 21.79 20.43
N ILE A 101 -10.07 20.63 20.06
CA ILE A 101 -10.85 19.57 19.42
C ILE A 101 -11.78 19.06 20.50
N ASN A 102 -13.08 19.36 20.35
CA ASN A 102 -14.10 18.73 21.16
C ASN A 102 -13.94 17.20 21.05
N ASN A 103 -14.13 16.47 22.15
CA ASN A 103 -14.01 15.01 22.23
C ASN A 103 -14.74 14.30 21.07
N ASP A 104 -15.87 14.85 20.63
CA ASP A 104 -16.65 14.33 19.50
C ASP A 104 -15.88 14.34 18.17
N LYS A 105 -15.12 15.40 17.88
CA LYS A 105 -14.30 15.48 16.65
C LYS A 105 -13.11 14.52 16.70
N PHE A 106 -12.51 14.35 17.86
CA PHE A 106 -11.45 13.37 18.06
C PHE A 106 -11.98 11.94 17.83
N SER A 107 -13.11 11.62 18.48
CA SER A 107 -13.78 10.33 18.33
C SER A 107 -14.20 10.06 16.88
N ASP A 108 -14.77 11.05 16.19
CA ASP A 108 -15.14 10.91 14.78
C ASP A 108 -13.93 10.66 13.88
N ASN A 109 -12.79 11.30 14.12
CA ASN A 109 -11.58 11.05 13.34
C ASN A 109 -11.02 9.63 13.55
N LEU A 110 -11.09 9.09 14.77
CA LEU A 110 -10.74 7.70 15.05
C LEU A 110 -11.69 6.73 14.34
N MET A 111 -13.00 6.97 14.42
CA MET A 111 -13.99 6.14 13.75
C MET A 111 -13.83 6.19 12.22
N ARG A 112 -13.53 7.37 11.67
CA ARG A 112 -13.22 7.55 10.25
C ARG A 112 -12.04 6.68 9.80
N GLN A 113 -10.95 6.72 10.56
CA GLN A 113 -9.79 5.91 10.25
C GLN A 113 -10.14 4.41 10.28
N ASN A 114 -10.90 3.97 11.27
CA ASN A 114 -11.35 2.58 11.35
C ASN A 114 -12.21 2.19 10.14
N HIS A 115 -13.14 3.03 9.71
CA HIS A 115 -13.97 2.77 8.53
C HIS A 115 -13.12 2.65 7.26
N LEU A 116 -12.13 3.54 7.06
CA LEU A 116 -11.21 3.45 5.93
C LEU A 116 -10.45 2.11 5.93
N VAL A 117 -9.94 1.70 7.08
CA VAL A 117 -9.23 0.41 7.23
C VAL A 117 -10.16 -0.76 6.89
N ILE A 118 -11.40 -0.77 7.40
CA ILE A 118 -12.41 -1.79 7.10
C ILE A 118 -12.73 -1.83 5.61
N ASP A 119 -12.81 -0.67 4.96
CA ASP A 119 -13.04 -0.55 3.53
C ASP A 119 -11.83 -0.99 2.68
N GLY A 120 -10.74 -1.45 3.29
CA GLY A 120 -9.54 -1.94 2.62
C GLY A 120 -8.58 -0.82 2.20
N TRP A 121 -8.62 0.34 2.85
CA TRP A 121 -7.59 1.36 2.69
C TRP A 121 -6.39 1.08 3.61
N PHE A 122 -5.19 1.19 3.07
CA PHE A 122 -3.99 1.38 3.88
C PHE A 122 -3.92 2.84 4.30
N VAL A 123 -4.01 3.12 5.60
CA VAL A 123 -4.00 4.49 6.11
C VAL A 123 -2.63 4.78 6.72
N ILE A 124 -1.94 5.79 6.19
CA ILE A 124 -0.74 6.37 6.79
C ILE A 124 -0.97 7.84 7.08
N ARG A 125 -0.42 8.32 8.20
CA ARG A 125 -0.62 9.69 8.66
C ARG A 125 0.72 10.28 9.05
N PHE A 126 0.96 11.51 8.62
CA PHE A 126 2.15 12.27 8.99
C PHE A 126 1.71 13.53 9.72
N SER A 127 2.38 13.89 10.80
CA SER A 127 2.17 15.22 11.34
C SER A 127 2.82 16.26 10.43
N TYR A 128 2.31 17.49 10.45
CA TYR A 128 2.95 18.62 9.79
C TYR A 128 4.43 18.76 10.18
N ARG A 129 4.74 18.47 11.45
CA ARG A 129 6.11 18.49 11.97
C ARG A 129 6.99 17.39 11.36
N ASP A 130 6.45 16.20 11.12
CA ASP A 130 7.21 15.11 10.48
C ASP A 130 7.62 15.48 9.05
N ILE A 131 6.72 16.12 8.30
CA ILE A 131 6.99 16.58 6.93
C ILE A 131 8.06 17.67 6.94
N LEU A 132 7.98 18.61 7.88
CA LEU A 132 8.91 19.75 7.96
C LEU A 132 10.31 19.32 8.45
N GLU A 133 10.38 18.57 9.54
CA GLU A 133 11.65 18.26 10.22
C GLU A 133 12.30 16.96 9.70
N LYS A 134 11.49 16.01 9.22
CA LYS A 134 11.95 14.64 8.86
C LYS A 134 11.37 14.17 7.52
N PRO A 135 11.43 14.96 6.43
CA PRO A 135 10.81 14.60 5.15
C PRO A 135 11.36 13.28 4.58
N ARG A 136 12.67 13.02 4.72
CA ARG A 136 13.29 11.76 4.27
C ARG A 136 12.71 10.52 4.97
N VAL A 137 12.34 10.63 6.24
CA VAL A 137 11.70 9.51 6.96
C VAL A 137 10.31 9.26 6.41
N CYS A 138 9.55 10.32 6.14
CA CYS A 138 8.23 10.21 5.50
C CYS A 138 8.33 9.54 4.12
N GLN A 139 9.32 9.93 3.30
CA GLN A 139 9.61 9.31 2.00
C GLN A 139 9.88 7.80 2.15
N GLN A 140 10.75 7.41 3.09
CA GLN A 140 11.11 6.01 3.34
C GLN A 140 9.89 5.17 3.76
N ILE A 141 9.02 5.72 4.61
CA ILE A 141 7.78 5.04 5.02
C ILE A 141 6.87 4.77 3.82
N ILE A 142 6.69 5.76 2.94
CA ILE A 142 5.86 5.59 1.75
C ILE A 142 6.48 4.55 0.79
N HIS A 143 7.80 4.61 0.56
CA HIS A 143 8.50 3.60 -0.24
C HIS A 143 8.38 2.19 0.33
N GLN A 144 8.53 2.04 1.65
CA GLN A 144 8.41 0.75 2.32
C GLN A 144 6.99 0.19 2.14
N LEU A 145 5.96 1.01 2.35
CA LEU A 145 4.57 0.61 2.15
C LEU A 145 4.32 0.19 0.69
N LEU A 146 4.70 1.01 -0.28
CA LEU A 146 4.52 0.69 -1.70
C LEU A 146 5.32 -0.55 -2.12
N GLY A 147 6.51 -0.77 -1.56
CA GLY A 147 7.31 -1.96 -1.82
C GLY A 147 6.61 -3.24 -1.35
N VAL A 148 6.08 -3.23 -0.12
CA VAL A 148 5.31 -4.36 0.43
C VAL A 148 4.05 -4.61 -0.41
N LEU A 149 3.27 -3.57 -0.70
CA LEU A 149 2.03 -3.71 -1.47
C LEU A 149 2.25 -4.10 -2.93
N GLY A 150 3.32 -3.61 -3.55
CA GLY A 150 3.71 -3.99 -4.91
C GLY A 150 4.09 -5.46 -5.02
N ILE A 151 4.83 -5.99 -4.03
CA ILE A 151 5.13 -7.41 -3.92
C ILE A 151 3.83 -8.20 -3.74
N GLN A 152 2.94 -7.79 -2.82
CA GLN A 152 1.67 -8.48 -2.60
C GLN A 152 0.77 -8.47 -3.85
N GLN A 153 0.74 -7.37 -4.59
CA GLN A 153 -0.02 -7.30 -5.84
C GLN A 153 0.56 -8.23 -6.91
N ALA A 154 1.88 -8.25 -7.08
CA ALA A 154 2.55 -9.17 -8.00
C ALA A 154 2.26 -10.64 -7.65
N ILE A 155 2.26 -10.96 -6.36
CA ILE A 155 1.89 -12.28 -5.84
C ILE A 155 0.43 -12.61 -6.13
N ASN A 156 -0.50 -11.69 -5.89
CA ASN A 156 -1.92 -11.89 -6.15
C ASN A 156 -2.23 -12.10 -7.65
N GLN A 157 -1.38 -11.61 -8.54
CA GLN A 157 -1.48 -11.89 -9.99
C GLN A 157 -0.98 -13.29 -10.36
N ILE A 158 -0.26 -13.98 -9.47
CA ILE A 158 0.16 -15.37 -9.70
C ILE A 158 -1.09 -16.25 -9.60
N ASN A 159 -1.55 -16.74 -10.75
CA ASN A 159 -2.64 -17.71 -10.82
C ASN A 159 -2.23 -19.03 -10.16
N LEU A 160 -2.69 -19.25 -8.93
CA LEU A 160 -2.55 -20.51 -8.21
C LEU A 160 -3.81 -21.37 -8.34
N THR A 161 -3.61 -22.64 -8.64
CA THR A 161 -4.65 -23.66 -8.49
C THR A 161 -4.92 -23.91 -7.00
N LEU A 162 -6.09 -24.45 -6.66
CA LEU A 162 -6.43 -24.82 -5.27
C LEU A 162 -5.38 -25.74 -4.63
N THR A 163 -4.83 -26.67 -5.42
CA THR A 163 -3.77 -27.58 -4.97
C THR A 163 -2.47 -26.84 -4.66
N GLU A 164 -2.08 -25.89 -5.50
CA GLU A 164 -0.88 -25.07 -5.26
C GLU A 164 -1.05 -24.19 -4.02
N GLN A 165 -2.23 -23.60 -3.83
CA GLN A 165 -2.55 -22.84 -2.63
C GLN A 165 -2.46 -23.72 -1.38
N ALA A 166 -2.98 -24.95 -1.42
CA ALA A 166 -2.89 -25.90 -0.31
C ALA A 166 -1.43 -26.26 0.01
N ILE A 167 -0.58 -26.44 -1.01
CA ILE A 167 0.85 -26.71 -0.83
C ILE A 167 1.57 -25.52 -0.20
N ILE A 168 1.30 -24.29 -0.67
CA ILE A 168 1.89 -23.06 -0.11
C ILE A 168 1.44 -22.84 1.33
N ASN A 169 0.17 -23.05 1.64
CA ASN A 169 -0.36 -22.95 2.99
C ASN A 169 0.31 -23.97 3.91
N LEU A 170 0.40 -25.24 3.48
CA LEU A 170 1.07 -26.30 4.23
C LEU A 170 2.54 -25.97 4.50
N ALA A 171 3.24 -25.49 3.48
CA ALA A 171 4.63 -25.07 3.60
C ALA A 171 4.81 -23.88 4.53
N SER A 172 3.80 -23.00 4.61
CA SER A 172 3.85 -21.81 5.47
C SER A 172 3.67 -22.18 6.93
N THR A 173 2.91 -23.22 7.23
CA THR A 173 2.59 -23.62 8.62
C THR A 173 3.52 -24.71 9.16
N THR A 174 4.47 -25.20 8.37
CA THR A 174 5.40 -26.28 8.74
C THR A 174 6.83 -25.74 8.79
N PRO A 175 7.69 -26.18 9.73
CA PRO A 175 9.12 -25.86 9.69
C PRO A 175 9.76 -26.28 8.36
N ASP A 176 10.52 -25.36 7.74
CA ASP A 176 11.28 -25.65 6.51
C ASP A 176 12.33 -26.75 6.77
N PRO A 177 12.63 -27.63 5.79
CA PRO A 177 12.07 -27.69 4.44
C PRO A 177 10.90 -28.70 4.29
N ILE A 178 10.01 -28.43 3.34
CA ILE A 178 8.98 -29.40 2.92
C ILE A 178 9.54 -30.41 1.92
N THR A 179 9.05 -31.64 1.95
CA THR A 179 9.44 -32.69 0.98
C THR A 179 8.22 -33.16 0.17
N PRO A 180 8.39 -33.65 -1.07
CA PRO A 180 7.28 -34.21 -1.85
C PRO A 180 6.54 -35.33 -1.11
N ILE A 181 7.26 -36.16 -0.35
CA ILE A 181 6.67 -37.25 0.45
C ILE A 181 5.78 -36.69 1.55
N PHE A 182 6.24 -35.65 2.26
CA PHE A 182 5.44 -34.97 3.27
C PHE A 182 4.17 -34.39 2.66
N ILE A 183 4.26 -33.68 1.53
CA ILE A 183 3.10 -33.08 0.84
C ILE A 183 2.10 -34.16 0.37
N THR A 184 2.61 -35.25 -0.22
CA THR A 184 1.80 -36.39 -0.69
C THR A 184 0.96 -36.96 0.46
N ARG A 185 1.59 -37.17 1.63
CA ARG A 185 0.94 -37.72 2.82
C ARG A 185 -0.05 -36.75 3.45
N THR A 186 0.33 -35.49 3.60
CA THR A 186 -0.50 -34.50 4.31
C THR A 186 -1.72 -34.07 3.50
N LEU A 187 -1.59 -33.94 2.18
CA LEU A 187 -2.70 -33.52 1.31
C LEU A 187 -3.44 -34.71 0.67
N ASN A 188 -3.02 -35.95 0.95
CA ASN A 188 -3.54 -37.17 0.34
C ASN A 188 -3.62 -37.11 -1.20
N LEU A 189 -2.52 -36.66 -1.82
CA LEU A 189 -2.42 -36.48 -3.27
C LEU A 189 -1.50 -37.53 -3.89
N HIS A 190 -1.76 -37.93 -5.13
CA HIS A 190 -0.85 -38.82 -5.85
C HIS A 190 0.50 -38.14 -6.11
N ARG A 191 1.58 -38.92 -6.06
CA ARG A 191 2.96 -38.43 -6.19
C ARG A 191 3.20 -37.66 -7.50
N THR A 192 2.60 -38.07 -8.61
CA THR A 192 2.72 -37.36 -9.90
C THR A 192 2.06 -35.98 -9.86
N THR A 193 0.90 -35.88 -9.21
CA THR A 193 0.18 -34.60 -9.00
C THR A 193 1.01 -33.64 -8.16
N VAL A 194 1.58 -34.13 -7.05
CA VAL A 194 2.46 -33.32 -6.20
C VAL A 194 3.66 -32.80 -6.97
N PHE A 195 4.35 -33.64 -7.76
CA PHE A 195 5.49 -33.16 -8.55
C PHE A 195 5.11 -32.14 -9.61
N LYS A 196 3.96 -32.30 -10.28
CA LYS A 196 3.46 -31.32 -11.25
C LYS A 196 3.29 -29.94 -10.59
N HIS A 197 2.65 -29.89 -9.42
CA HIS A 197 2.41 -28.63 -8.71
C HIS A 197 3.68 -28.05 -8.08
N ILE A 198 4.56 -28.88 -7.51
CA ILE A 198 5.86 -28.42 -7.01
C ILE A 198 6.68 -27.81 -8.15
N LYS A 199 6.72 -28.45 -9.33
CA LYS A 199 7.44 -27.91 -10.49
C LYS A 199 6.87 -26.55 -10.89
N SER A 200 5.55 -26.44 -11.00
CA SER A 200 4.91 -25.16 -11.33
C SER A 200 5.14 -24.09 -10.26
N LEU A 201 5.13 -24.44 -8.98
CA LEU A 201 5.45 -23.51 -7.88
C LEU A 201 6.91 -23.06 -7.86
N VAL A 202 7.85 -23.88 -8.34
CA VAL A 202 9.25 -23.49 -8.53
C VAL A 202 9.39 -22.58 -9.75
N GLU A 203 8.70 -22.86 -10.84
CA GLU A 203 8.64 -21.98 -12.03
C GLU A 203 8.03 -20.61 -11.70
N LYS A 204 7.07 -20.57 -10.76
CA LYS A 204 6.48 -19.34 -10.19
C LYS A 204 7.33 -18.68 -9.10
N GLU A 205 8.52 -19.23 -8.81
CA GLU A 205 9.45 -18.76 -7.78
C GLU A 205 8.93 -18.79 -6.33
N LEU A 206 7.77 -19.39 -6.07
CA LEU A 206 7.16 -19.47 -4.73
C LEU A 206 7.79 -20.57 -3.86
N LEU A 207 8.32 -21.62 -4.50
CA LEU A 207 9.14 -22.64 -3.85
C LEU A 207 10.57 -22.58 -4.38
N LEU A 208 11.54 -22.65 -3.48
CA LEU A 208 12.96 -22.73 -3.83
C LEU A 208 13.49 -24.13 -3.51
N PRO A 209 14.20 -24.79 -4.44
CA PRO A 209 14.89 -26.03 -4.13
C PRO A 209 15.98 -25.77 -3.10
N MET A 210 16.09 -26.61 -2.06
CA MET A 210 17.14 -26.46 -1.03
C MET A 210 18.54 -26.77 -1.56
N ARG A 211 18.64 -27.53 -2.65
CA ARG A 211 19.90 -27.87 -3.31
C ARG A 211 19.74 -27.66 -4.81
N SER A 212 20.65 -26.88 -5.39
CA SER A 212 20.79 -26.71 -6.83
C SER A 212 21.74 -27.77 -7.40
N ASN A 213 21.63 -28.10 -8.70
CA ASN A 213 22.53 -29.03 -9.41
C ASN A 213 22.58 -30.47 -8.88
N VAL A 214 21.47 -30.98 -8.35
CA VAL A 214 21.33 -32.39 -7.97
C VAL A 214 20.50 -33.16 -9.00
N LYS A 215 20.82 -34.45 -9.22
CA LYS A 215 20.03 -35.33 -10.09
C LYS A 215 18.55 -35.40 -9.68
N ARG A 216 18.24 -35.16 -8.40
CA ARG A 216 16.88 -35.13 -7.87
C ARG A 216 16.76 -34.19 -6.68
N VAL A 217 15.90 -33.18 -6.80
CA VAL A 217 15.53 -32.30 -5.69
C VAL A 217 14.52 -33.04 -4.79
N CYS A 218 14.80 -33.09 -3.50
CA CYS A 218 13.98 -33.83 -2.52
C CYS A 218 13.34 -32.93 -1.45
N SER A 219 13.72 -31.66 -1.40
CA SER A 219 13.33 -30.73 -0.34
C SER A 219 13.27 -29.31 -0.88
N TYR A 220 12.22 -28.60 -0.50
CA TYR A 220 11.90 -27.25 -0.95
C TYR A 220 11.68 -26.38 0.27
N ARG A 221 11.98 -25.10 0.15
CA ARG A 221 11.61 -24.09 1.14
C ARG A 221 10.71 -23.05 0.47
N LEU A 222 9.91 -22.38 1.27
CA LEU A 222 9.18 -21.23 0.76
C LEU A 222 10.14 -20.10 0.38
N ASN A 223 9.85 -19.44 -0.73
CA ASN A 223 10.45 -18.16 -1.01
C ASN A 223 9.78 -17.09 -0.13
N LYS A 224 10.29 -16.94 1.10
CA LYS A 224 9.72 -16.00 2.09
C LYS A 224 9.67 -14.56 1.57
N ALA A 225 10.59 -14.17 0.67
CA ALA A 225 10.58 -12.85 0.04
C ALA A 225 9.33 -12.60 -0.83
N LEU A 226 8.71 -13.67 -1.35
CA LEU A 226 7.49 -13.62 -2.17
C LEU A 226 6.24 -14.11 -1.41
N LEU A 227 6.29 -14.36 -0.10
CA LEU A 227 5.20 -15.07 0.59
C LEU A 227 4.83 -14.51 1.96
N LEU A 228 5.45 -13.42 2.41
CA LEU A 228 5.19 -12.86 3.74
C LEU A 228 3.71 -12.47 3.99
N ASP A 229 2.89 -12.34 2.96
CA ASP A 229 1.58 -11.68 3.06
C ASP A 229 0.35 -12.52 2.62
N PHE A 230 0.48 -13.82 2.32
CA PHE A 230 -0.69 -14.70 2.13
C PHE A 230 -1.48 -14.98 3.43
N ARG A 231 -1.01 -14.50 4.59
CA ARG A 231 -1.61 -14.78 5.90
C ARG A 231 -2.67 -13.78 6.34
N ILE A 232 -2.94 -12.72 5.58
CA ILE A 232 -3.96 -11.72 5.92
C ILE A 232 -5.09 -11.78 4.89
N THR A 233 -5.80 -12.91 4.86
CA THR A 233 -7.15 -12.96 4.27
C THR A 233 -7.96 -14.05 4.98
N ARG A 234 -8.30 -13.78 6.23
CA ARG A 234 -9.47 -14.36 6.91
C ARG A 234 -10.13 -13.27 7.74
#